data_AF-Q7V6G1-F1
#
_entry.id   AF-Q7V6G1-F1
#
_cell.length_a   1.000
_cell.length_b   1.000
_cell.length_c   1.000
_cell.angle_alpha   90.00
_cell.angle_beta   90.00
_cell.angle_gamma   90.00
#
_symmetry.space_group_name_H-M   'P 1'
#
loop_
_entity.id
_entity.type
_entity.pdbx_description
1 polymer ?
#
loop_
_entity_poly.entity_id
_entity_poly.type
_entity_poly.pdbx_seq_one_letter_code
_entity_poly.pdbx_strand_id
1 'polypeptide(L)'
;MAYRNRNLASQTQRPLAPTAPRRRPVVTPQISDRSRLRGFANVGSGPCHPLTDRAANQHLQTYEANVKGSFELIVPFLKRISALQHDQDFVSKCQSLARSELGFDLPSHLLEQAWVRALDMRALFAWCVFQSHQHVSDHFFQEDPLQGGEGSIQAKHFQSFLVDCGFHLLDVSPCADGRLAHTIAYALRIPFSSVRRRSHAGALFDVEKTVNRWIKTEHRRYREGVPNSADSPTRYLKVVTYHFSSLDPSHQGCAAHGSDDALAASAGQQRLLDFRESVENSFCCGASVDLLLIGLDTDTDAIRVHVPAADGSIVLDEWLSAEDLYHETLSLTSDEAMQHIAERVEAIAPKKPDEGMVAFIVKLIANNFSQIDYVKQSHAGPYPDAGHAERFIGVGIGFKEVHLRNLTYFAHLDTVEVGAPDLDVGVKIFKGLNVSRDLPIPVVVRFDYSGQVPGARDRAVTDCYRVNQAIAERYSELFDQGLLHTFLTIRDRDKKDTSEVVGSSLEPVHQEAH
;
A
#
# COMPACT_ATOMS: atom_id res chain seq x y z
N MET A 1 -35.54 52.72 3.24
CA MET A 1 -35.08 52.90 4.63
C MET A 1 -33.86 52.03 4.84
N ALA A 2 -32.70 52.66 5.05
CA ALA A 2 -31.42 52.01 5.25
C ALA A 2 -31.27 51.56 6.71
N TYR A 3 -30.65 50.41 6.97
CA TYR A 3 -29.71 50.25 8.07
C TYR A 3 -28.68 49.14 7.77
N ARG A 4 -27.45 49.49 8.14
CA ARG A 4 -26.14 48.87 7.86
C ARG A 4 -25.76 47.78 8.88
N ASN A 5 -24.69 47.07 8.52
CA ASN A 5 -23.69 46.35 9.36
C ASN A 5 -24.04 44.90 9.73
N ARG A 6 -23.11 43.92 9.74
CA ARG A 6 -21.67 43.98 10.03
C ARG A 6 -20.96 42.71 9.53
N ASN A 7 -19.69 42.89 9.19
CA ASN A 7 -18.69 41.90 8.80
C ASN A 7 -18.60 40.66 9.72
N LEU A 8 -18.46 39.48 9.12
CA LEU A 8 -17.82 38.30 9.70
C LEU A 8 -16.95 37.64 8.61
N ALA A 9 -15.67 37.97 8.61
CA ALA A 9 -14.66 37.24 7.86
C ALA A 9 -14.47 35.88 8.54
N SER A 10 -14.84 34.79 7.86
CA SER A 10 -14.52 33.43 8.32
C SER A 10 -13.04 33.16 8.06
N GLN A 11 -12.31 32.93 9.13
CA GLN A 11 -10.99 32.31 9.08
C GLN A 11 -11.17 30.88 8.58
N THR A 12 -10.90 30.65 7.29
CA THR A 12 -10.70 29.30 6.74
C THR A 12 -9.40 28.75 7.31
N GLN A 13 -9.52 27.95 8.38
CA GLN A 13 -8.43 27.13 8.90
C GLN A 13 -7.94 26.22 7.77
N ARG A 14 -6.68 26.41 7.33
CA ARG A 14 -6.00 25.45 6.45
C ARG A 14 -5.95 24.10 7.18
N PRO A 15 -6.21 22.97 6.50
CA PRO A 15 -6.01 21.66 7.10
C PRO A 15 -4.54 21.55 7.52
N LEU A 16 -4.32 21.22 8.80
CA LEU A 16 -2.98 21.01 9.36
C LEU A 16 -2.31 19.87 8.59
N ALA A 17 -1.12 20.14 8.03
CA ALA A 17 -0.34 19.12 7.34
C ALA A 17 -0.01 17.95 8.30
N PRO A 18 -0.05 16.69 7.83
CA PRO A 18 0.29 15.54 8.66
C PRO A 18 1.71 15.67 9.25
N THR A 19 1.83 15.48 10.56
CA THR A 19 3.11 15.61 11.30
C THR A 19 3.66 14.24 11.67
N ALA A 20 4.73 13.81 11.00
CA ALA A 20 5.38 12.54 11.34
C ALA A 20 5.98 12.55 12.77
N PRO A 21 5.99 11.40 13.50
CA PRO A 21 6.50 11.32 14.86
C PRO A 21 7.98 11.71 14.99
N ARG A 22 8.39 12.16 16.18
CA ARG A 22 9.79 12.45 16.54
C ARG A 22 10.45 11.15 17.03
N ARG A 23 11.56 10.75 16.39
CA ARG A 23 12.34 9.57 16.79
C ARG A 23 13.03 9.81 18.14
N ARG A 24 12.95 8.86 19.07
CA ARG A 24 13.93 8.75 20.18
C ARG A 24 15.24 8.16 19.63
N PRO A 25 16.41 8.51 20.19
CA PRO A 25 17.65 7.81 19.88
C PRO A 25 17.49 6.33 20.23
N VAL A 26 17.63 5.45 19.24
CA VAL A 26 17.72 4.01 19.46
C VAL A 26 19.03 3.76 20.19
N VAL A 27 18.95 3.33 21.46
CA VAL A 27 20.09 2.71 22.15
C VAL A 27 20.40 1.45 21.35
N THR A 28 21.50 1.48 20.60
CA THR A 28 21.92 0.34 19.77
C THR A 28 22.44 -0.72 20.74
N PRO A 29 21.77 -1.87 20.91
CA PRO A 29 22.42 -2.97 21.59
C PRO A 29 23.50 -3.48 20.62
N GLN A 30 24.73 -3.64 21.11
CA GLN A 30 25.80 -4.35 20.41
C GLN A 30 25.36 -5.80 20.21
N ILE A 31 24.56 -6.05 19.18
CA ILE A 31 24.18 -7.40 18.77
C ILE A 31 25.14 -7.77 17.64
N SER A 32 26.05 -8.66 17.97
CA SER A 32 26.97 -9.33 17.06
C SER A 32 26.28 -9.74 15.75
N ASP A 33 26.98 -9.50 14.65
CA ASP A 33 26.59 -9.54 13.24
C ASP A 33 26.23 -10.95 12.69
N ARG A 34 25.59 -11.81 13.51
CA ARG A 34 25.20 -13.19 13.15
C ARG A 34 23.74 -13.53 13.43
N SER A 35 22.95 -12.63 14.03
CA SER A 35 21.56 -12.93 14.43
C SER A 35 20.48 -12.57 13.38
N ARG A 36 20.80 -11.88 12.28
CA ARG A 36 19.80 -11.46 11.28
C ARG A 36 19.58 -12.46 10.13
N LEU A 37 20.18 -13.65 10.21
CA LEU A 37 20.03 -14.74 9.23
C LEU A 37 19.00 -15.82 9.63
N ARG A 38 18.15 -15.56 10.64
CA ARG A 38 16.82 -16.22 10.68
C ARG A 38 15.90 -15.32 9.83
N GLY A 39 15.89 -15.36 8.50
CA GLY A 39 15.81 -16.56 7.67
C GLY A 39 14.53 -17.29 8.08
N PHE A 40 13.48 -17.25 7.25
CA PHE A 40 12.13 -17.83 7.44
C PHE A 40 12.16 -19.30 7.91
N ALA A 41 12.63 -19.53 9.13
CA ALA A 41 12.95 -20.84 9.66
C ALA A 41 11.67 -21.43 10.22
N ASN A 42 10.83 -21.95 9.32
CA ASN A 42 9.81 -22.98 9.54
C ASN A 42 9.25 -23.07 10.98
N VAL A 43 8.74 -21.96 11.53
CA VAL A 43 7.97 -21.95 12.78
C VAL A 43 6.54 -22.38 12.40
N GLY A 44 6.41 -23.63 11.95
CA GLY A 44 5.27 -24.10 11.15
C GLY A 44 4.50 -25.28 11.75
N SER A 45 4.42 -25.43 13.08
CA SER A 45 3.60 -26.50 13.68
C SER A 45 2.72 -26.06 14.86
N GLY A 46 2.49 -24.76 15.05
CA GLY A 46 1.50 -24.30 16.00
C GLY A 46 0.08 -24.73 15.60
N PRO A 47 -0.85 -24.92 16.56
CA PRO A 47 -2.26 -25.08 16.24
C PRO A 47 -2.76 -23.85 15.47
N CYS A 48 -3.53 -24.08 14.41
CA CYS A 48 -4.21 -23.01 13.65
C CYS A 48 -5.68 -22.95 14.07
N HIS A 49 -6.29 -21.81 13.81
CA HIS A 49 -7.74 -21.66 13.83
C HIS A 49 -8.41 -22.60 12.81
N PRO A 50 -9.59 -23.17 13.11
CA PRO A 50 -10.34 -24.03 12.18
C PRO A 50 -10.66 -23.38 10.83
N LEU A 51 -10.75 -22.05 10.78
CA LEU A 51 -11.01 -21.26 9.56
C LEU A 51 -9.75 -20.86 8.78
N THR A 52 -8.56 -21.24 9.23
CA THR A 52 -7.31 -20.83 8.60
C THR A 52 -7.03 -21.60 7.30
N ASP A 53 -6.87 -20.86 6.22
CA ASP A 53 -6.35 -21.40 4.95
C ASP A 53 -4.82 -21.50 5.00
N ARG A 54 -4.35 -22.67 5.42
CA ARG A 54 -2.91 -22.97 5.54
C ARG A 54 -2.19 -22.95 4.19
N ALA A 55 -2.85 -23.38 3.12
CA ALA A 55 -2.24 -23.42 1.79
C ALA A 55 -2.04 -21.98 1.27
N ALA A 56 -3.03 -21.11 1.45
CA ALA A 56 -2.90 -19.70 1.13
C ALA A 56 -1.81 -19.02 1.98
N ASN A 57 -1.69 -19.35 3.27
CA ASN A 57 -0.62 -18.82 4.12
C ASN A 57 0.77 -19.22 3.62
N GLN A 58 0.98 -20.48 3.26
CA GLN A 58 2.26 -20.95 2.72
C GLN A 58 2.60 -20.26 1.38
N HIS A 59 1.59 -20.07 0.54
CA HIS A 59 1.74 -19.38 -0.75
C HIS A 59 2.15 -17.91 -0.56
N LEU A 60 1.45 -17.18 0.32
CA LEU A 60 1.81 -15.80 0.67
C LEU A 60 3.19 -15.71 1.31
N GLN A 61 3.56 -16.64 2.20
CA GLN A 61 4.88 -16.67 2.82
C GLN A 61 5.99 -16.83 1.78
N THR A 62 5.78 -17.71 0.81
CA THR A 62 6.73 -17.93 -0.30
C THR A 62 6.86 -16.66 -1.15
N TYR A 63 5.75 -16.02 -1.48
CA TYR A 63 5.75 -14.75 -2.22
C TYR A 63 6.48 -13.64 -1.44
N GLU A 64 6.17 -13.45 -0.15
CA GLU A 64 6.83 -12.47 0.70
C GLU A 64 8.35 -12.72 0.79
N ALA A 65 8.76 -13.97 1.03
CA ALA A 65 10.17 -14.33 1.14
C ALA A 65 10.94 -14.08 -0.16
N ASN A 66 10.35 -14.43 -1.31
CA ASN A 66 10.98 -14.21 -2.61
C ASN A 66 11.15 -12.72 -2.91
N VAL A 67 10.08 -11.92 -2.73
CA VAL A 67 10.12 -10.49 -3.04
C VAL A 67 10.98 -9.73 -2.05
N LYS A 68 10.80 -9.91 -0.73
CA LYS A 68 11.65 -9.19 0.25
C LYS A 68 13.09 -9.66 0.20
N GLY A 69 13.32 -10.95 -0.06
CA GLY A 69 14.64 -11.54 -0.23
C GLY A 69 15.45 -10.87 -1.32
N SER A 70 14.85 -10.52 -2.47
CA SER A 70 15.57 -9.83 -3.55
C SER A 70 16.13 -8.47 -3.11
N PHE A 71 15.39 -7.70 -2.32
CA PHE A 71 15.89 -6.44 -1.75
C PHE A 71 16.92 -6.65 -0.63
N GLU A 72 16.76 -7.69 0.17
CA GLU A 72 17.68 -8.02 1.28
C GLU A 72 19.08 -8.43 0.79
N LEU A 73 19.18 -9.00 -0.42
CA LEU A 73 20.45 -9.37 -1.05
C LEU A 73 21.28 -8.16 -1.48
N ILE A 74 20.67 -6.97 -1.67
CA ILE A 74 21.35 -5.79 -2.23
C ILE A 74 22.52 -5.35 -1.36
N VAL A 75 22.33 -5.13 -0.05
CA VAL A 75 23.40 -4.61 0.82
C VAL A 75 24.56 -5.62 0.97
N PRO A 76 24.33 -6.93 1.22
CA PRO A 76 25.39 -7.93 1.19
C PRO A 76 26.15 -7.98 -0.13
N PHE A 77 25.45 -7.91 -1.26
CA PHE A 77 26.06 -7.88 -2.59
C PHE A 77 26.96 -6.64 -2.77
N LEU A 78 26.45 -5.45 -2.42
CA LEU A 78 27.19 -4.20 -2.51
C LEU A 78 28.48 -4.20 -1.66
N LYS A 79 28.42 -4.77 -0.45
CA LYS A 79 29.62 -4.95 0.40
C LYS A 79 30.69 -5.82 -0.28
N ARG A 80 30.27 -6.83 -1.04
CA ARG A 80 31.20 -7.73 -1.75
C ARG A 80 31.84 -7.05 -2.95
N ILE A 81 31.07 -6.35 -3.80
CA ILE A 81 31.67 -5.64 -4.95
C ILE A 81 32.61 -4.53 -4.50
N SER A 82 32.32 -3.86 -3.37
CA SER A 82 33.22 -2.85 -2.80
C SER A 82 34.59 -3.42 -2.45
N ALA A 83 34.65 -4.69 -1.99
CA ALA A 83 35.92 -5.36 -1.72
C ALA A 83 36.70 -5.79 -2.99
N LEU A 84 36.02 -5.87 -4.13
CA LEU A 84 36.61 -6.28 -5.42
C LEU A 84 37.07 -5.10 -6.29
N GLN A 85 36.80 -3.85 -5.87
CA GLN A 85 36.95 -2.64 -6.69
C GLN A 85 38.31 -2.52 -7.43
N HIS A 86 39.38 -3.02 -6.83
CA HIS A 86 40.75 -2.85 -7.33
C HIS A 86 41.27 -4.07 -8.12
N ASP A 87 40.43 -5.07 -8.38
CA ASP A 87 40.78 -6.21 -9.22
C ASP A 87 40.91 -5.77 -10.70
N GLN A 88 41.87 -6.36 -11.43
CA GLN A 88 42.08 -6.06 -12.86
C GLN A 88 40.83 -6.33 -13.72
N ASP A 89 40.07 -7.38 -13.39
CA ASP A 89 38.84 -7.77 -14.09
C ASP A 89 37.57 -7.31 -13.34
N PHE A 90 37.66 -6.23 -12.55
CA PHE A 90 36.59 -5.78 -11.65
C PHE A 90 35.22 -5.71 -12.33
N VAL A 91 35.12 -5.06 -13.49
CA VAL A 91 33.84 -4.87 -14.19
C VAL A 91 33.22 -6.20 -14.58
N SER A 92 33.98 -7.11 -15.21
CA SER A 92 33.50 -8.42 -15.63
C SER A 92 33.10 -9.30 -14.45
N LYS A 93 33.90 -9.30 -13.37
CA LYS A 93 33.60 -10.02 -12.13
C LYS A 93 32.31 -9.50 -11.48
N CYS A 94 32.13 -8.18 -11.42
CA CYS A 94 30.93 -7.57 -10.84
C CYS A 94 29.68 -7.87 -11.65
N GLN A 95 29.73 -7.78 -12.98
CA GLN A 95 28.58 -8.11 -13.82
C GLN A 95 28.21 -9.59 -13.71
N SER A 96 29.21 -10.49 -13.69
CA SER A 96 28.95 -11.92 -13.48
C SER A 96 28.29 -12.18 -12.13
N LEU A 97 28.75 -11.49 -11.09
CA LEU A 97 28.18 -11.62 -9.74
C LEU A 97 26.76 -11.07 -9.67
N ALA A 98 26.52 -9.89 -10.24
CA ALA A 98 25.21 -9.24 -10.29
C ALA A 98 24.17 -10.12 -10.99
N ARG A 99 24.50 -10.69 -12.15
CA ARG A 99 23.63 -11.65 -12.86
C ARG A 99 23.34 -12.89 -12.04
N SER A 100 24.33 -13.43 -11.31
CA SER A 100 24.13 -14.65 -10.53
C SER A 100 23.33 -14.44 -9.24
N GLU A 101 23.45 -13.29 -8.57
CA GLU A 101 22.86 -13.05 -7.24
C GLU A 101 21.61 -12.17 -7.29
N LEU A 102 21.54 -11.23 -8.22
CA LEU A 102 20.44 -10.26 -8.35
C LEU A 102 19.61 -10.46 -9.63
N GLY A 103 20.17 -11.15 -10.64
CA GLY A 103 19.47 -11.46 -11.89
C GLY A 103 19.52 -10.36 -12.96
N PHE A 104 20.25 -9.27 -12.73
CA PHE A 104 20.39 -8.15 -13.68
C PHE A 104 21.84 -7.63 -13.71
N ASP A 105 22.17 -6.87 -14.76
CA ASP A 105 23.44 -6.16 -14.87
C ASP A 105 23.42 -4.82 -14.12
N LEU A 106 24.58 -4.39 -13.64
CA LEU A 106 24.83 -3.06 -13.11
C LEU A 106 25.12 -2.06 -14.24
N PRO A 107 24.94 -0.75 -14.04
CA PRO A 107 25.20 0.23 -15.09
C PRO A 107 26.71 0.36 -15.33
N SER A 108 27.16 0.01 -16.54
CA SER A 108 28.59 -0.03 -16.89
C SER A 108 29.32 1.27 -16.60
N HIS A 109 28.69 2.43 -16.85
CA HIS A 109 29.29 3.74 -16.62
C HIS A 109 29.62 4.01 -15.13
N LEU A 110 28.92 3.39 -14.17
CA LEU A 110 29.27 3.50 -12.75
C LEU A 110 30.44 2.57 -12.38
N LEU A 111 30.53 1.40 -13.03
CA LEU A 111 31.61 0.43 -12.79
C LEU A 111 32.93 0.87 -13.44
N GLU A 112 32.89 1.40 -14.66
CA GLU A 112 34.06 1.79 -15.45
C GLU A 112 34.81 2.98 -14.85
N GLN A 113 34.16 3.79 -14.01
CA GLN A 113 34.79 4.93 -13.34
C GLN A 113 35.50 4.55 -12.03
N ALA A 114 35.37 3.30 -11.59
CA ALA A 114 35.86 2.83 -10.30
C ALA A 114 37.40 2.82 -10.16
N TRP A 115 38.14 2.92 -11.27
CA TRP A 115 39.61 3.04 -11.23
C TRP A 115 40.07 4.49 -10.99
N VAL A 116 39.22 5.48 -11.28
CA VAL A 116 39.51 6.91 -11.07
C VAL A 116 39.02 7.39 -9.70
N ARG A 117 37.86 6.89 -9.26
CA ARG A 117 37.21 7.27 -7.99
C ARG A 117 36.65 6.04 -7.27
N ALA A 118 36.36 6.20 -5.97
CA ALA A 118 35.61 5.20 -5.21
C ALA A 118 34.30 4.84 -5.93
N LEU A 119 33.86 3.59 -5.83
CA LEU A 119 32.56 3.18 -6.38
C LEU A 119 31.44 4.06 -5.80
N ASP A 120 30.53 4.50 -6.66
CA ASP A 120 29.35 5.22 -6.23
C ASP A 120 28.33 4.25 -5.63
N MET A 121 28.55 3.92 -4.36
CA MET A 121 27.72 2.95 -3.63
C MET A 121 26.29 3.42 -3.47
N ARG A 122 26.05 4.75 -3.47
CA ARG A 122 24.71 5.33 -3.38
C ARG A 122 23.96 5.07 -4.69
N ALA A 123 24.56 5.44 -5.82
CA ALA A 123 23.98 5.20 -7.14
C ALA A 123 23.76 3.71 -7.41
N LEU A 124 24.74 2.85 -7.08
CA LEU A 124 24.62 1.39 -7.22
C LEU A 124 23.52 0.80 -6.34
N PHE A 125 23.36 1.28 -5.10
CA PHE A 125 22.26 0.87 -4.24
C PHE A 125 20.90 1.23 -4.84
N ALA A 126 20.73 2.48 -5.27
CA ALA A 126 19.48 2.92 -5.88
C ALA A 126 19.17 2.11 -7.16
N TRP A 127 20.17 1.88 -8.02
CA TRP A 127 20.02 1.03 -9.20
C TRP A 127 19.53 -0.37 -8.85
N CYS A 128 20.16 -1.04 -7.88
CA CYS A 128 19.77 -2.38 -7.47
C CYS A 128 18.34 -2.42 -6.92
N VAL A 129 17.93 -1.40 -6.17
CA VAL A 129 16.54 -1.28 -5.67
C VAL A 129 15.56 -1.12 -6.83
N PHE A 130 15.87 -0.27 -7.81
CA PHE A 130 15.01 -0.05 -8.98
C PHE A 130 14.88 -1.28 -9.87
N GLN A 131 15.98 -1.97 -10.15
CA GLN A 131 15.94 -3.21 -10.93
C GLN A 131 15.21 -4.34 -10.18
N SER A 132 15.42 -4.45 -8.86
CA SER A 132 14.67 -5.41 -8.03
C SER A 132 13.17 -5.11 -8.03
N HIS A 133 12.77 -3.84 -7.95
CA HIS A 133 11.37 -3.45 -8.14
C HIS A 133 10.89 -3.83 -9.55
N GLN A 134 11.62 -3.47 -10.60
CA GLN A 134 11.20 -3.73 -11.97
C GLN A 134 10.96 -5.23 -12.20
N HIS A 135 11.89 -6.09 -11.78
CA HIS A 135 11.72 -7.55 -11.84
C HIS A 135 10.49 -8.04 -11.08
N VAL A 136 10.25 -7.52 -9.86
CA VAL A 136 9.07 -7.88 -9.06
C VAL A 136 7.77 -7.44 -9.74
N SER A 137 7.76 -6.23 -10.31
CA SER A 137 6.60 -5.70 -11.06
C SER A 137 6.33 -6.54 -12.30
N ASP A 138 7.38 -6.89 -13.03
CA ASP A 138 7.29 -7.68 -14.25
C ASP A 138 6.74 -9.08 -13.96
N HIS A 139 7.32 -9.77 -12.98
CA HIS A 139 6.83 -11.06 -12.51
C HIS A 139 5.37 -10.99 -12.04
N PHE A 140 4.99 -9.93 -11.32
CA PHE A 140 3.60 -9.75 -10.86
C PHE A 140 2.59 -9.70 -12.02
N PHE A 141 2.86 -8.89 -13.05
CA PHE A 141 1.94 -8.73 -14.17
C PHE A 141 1.98 -9.88 -15.18
N GLN A 142 3.14 -10.53 -15.34
CA GLN A 142 3.32 -11.65 -16.28
C GLN A 142 2.82 -12.98 -15.73
N GLU A 143 3.05 -13.25 -14.44
CA GLU A 143 2.83 -14.58 -13.84
C GLU A 143 1.66 -14.65 -12.86
N ASP A 144 1.08 -13.50 -12.45
CA ASP A 144 0.03 -13.43 -11.42
C ASP A 144 0.37 -14.28 -10.18
N PRO A 145 1.49 -14.02 -9.50
CA PRO A 145 2.00 -14.87 -8.43
C PRO A 145 1.07 -14.92 -7.23
N LEU A 146 0.14 -13.98 -7.08
CA LEU A 146 -0.89 -14.00 -6.04
C LEU A 146 -2.20 -14.68 -6.48
N GLN A 147 -2.29 -15.14 -7.74
CA GLN A 147 -3.48 -15.75 -8.34
C GLN A 147 -4.74 -14.88 -8.14
N GLY A 148 -4.56 -13.56 -8.24
CA GLY A 148 -5.55 -12.55 -7.88
C GLY A 148 -5.96 -11.66 -9.04
N GLY A 149 -5.51 -11.95 -10.26
CA GLY A 149 -5.86 -11.21 -11.47
C GLY A 149 -7.26 -11.54 -12.00
N GLU A 150 -7.78 -10.71 -12.91
CA GLU A 150 -9.17 -10.75 -13.41
C GLU A 150 -9.58 -12.11 -14.01
N GLY A 151 -8.62 -12.89 -14.52
CA GLY A 151 -8.86 -14.21 -15.10
C GLY A 151 -8.90 -15.37 -14.11
N SER A 152 -8.41 -15.15 -12.88
CA SER A 152 -8.28 -16.18 -11.85
C SER A 152 -9.65 -16.70 -11.40
N ILE A 153 -9.69 -17.94 -10.91
CA ILE A 153 -10.91 -18.55 -10.36
C ILE A 153 -11.32 -17.78 -9.10
N GLN A 154 -10.35 -17.43 -8.27
CA GLN A 154 -10.53 -16.69 -7.03
C GLN A 154 -11.18 -15.32 -7.27
N ALA A 155 -10.70 -14.54 -8.26
CA ALA A 155 -11.28 -13.24 -8.58
C ALA A 155 -12.73 -13.35 -9.07
N LYS A 156 -13.04 -14.37 -9.90
CA LYS A 156 -14.41 -14.61 -10.38
C LYS A 156 -15.36 -14.99 -9.26
N HIS A 157 -14.96 -15.93 -8.39
CA HIS A 157 -15.75 -16.31 -7.22
C HIS A 157 -15.97 -15.12 -6.28
N PHE A 158 -14.93 -14.31 -6.03
CA PHE A 158 -15.07 -13.12 -5.19
C PHE A 158 -15.98 -12.06 -5.83
N GLN A 159 -15.93 -11.88 -7.15
CA GLN A 159 -16.81 -10.95 -7.85
C GLN A 159 -18.28 -11.39 -7.78
N SER A 160 -18.58 -12.68 -7.92
CA SER A 160 -19.93 -13.21 -7.70
C SER A 160 -20.39 -12.99 -6.27
N PHE A 161 -19.55 -13.35 -5.29
CA PHE A 161 -19.82 -13.11 -3.88
C PHE A 161 -20.10 -11.63 -3.57
N LEU A 162 -19.33 -10.71 -4.17
CA LEU A 162 -19.52 -9.28 -3.99
C LEU A 162 -20.89 -8.81 -4.50
N VAL A 163 -21.34 -9.31 -5.66
CA VAL A 163 -22.67 -9.02 -6.22
C VAL A 163 -23.77 -9.63 -5.35
N ASP A 164 -23.59 -10.86 -4.87
CA ASP A 164 -24.53 -11.54 -3.97
C ASP A 164 -24.67 -10.79 -2.62
N CYS A 165 -23.59 -10.13 -2.17
CA CYS A 165 -23.62 -9.24 -1.01
C CYS A 165 -24.29 -7.88 -1.29
N GLY A 166 -24.73 -7.61 -2.51
CA GLY A 166 -25.34 -6.34 -2.88
C GLY A 166 -24.35 -5.26 -3.32
N PHE A 167 -23.12 -5.62 -3.72
CA PHE A 167 -22.10 -4.65 -4.13
C PHE A 167 -21.63 -4.87 -5.57
N HIS A 168 -21.61 -3.80 -6.38
CA HIS A 168 -21.07 -3.88 -7.75
C HIS A 168 -19.62 -3.36 -7.84
N LEU A 169 -19.10 -2.74 -6.78
CA LEU A 169 -17.71 -2.31 -6.72
C LEU A 169 -17.26 -2.18 -5.27
N LEU A 170 -16.04 -2.68 -4.98
CA LEU A 170 -15.36 -2.52 -3.71
C LEU A 170 -14.17 -1.56 -3.85
N ASP A 171 -14.20 -0.42 -3.17
CA ASP A 171 -13.14 0.59 -3.17
C ASP A 171 -12.56 0.76 -1.76
N VAL A 172 -11.31 0.36 -1.57
CA VAL A 172 -10.63 0.37 -0.27
C VAL A 172 -9.54 1.43 -0.26
N SER A 173 -9.62 2.32 0.72
CA SER A 173 -8.63 3.37 0.98
C SER A 173 -7.92 3.15 2.31
N PRO A 174 -6.76 2.46 2.31
CA PRO A 174 -5.92 2.35 3.49
C PRO A 174 -5.04 3.60 3.68
N CYS A 175 -4.42 3.72 4.85
CA CYS A 175 -3.33 4.67 5.05
C CYS A 175 -2.16 4.42 4.06
N ALA A 176 -1.38 5.45 3.78
CA ALA A 176 -0.12 5.39 3.03
C ALA A 176 1.04 4.70 3.78
N ASP A 177 0.88 4.45 5.08
CA ASP A 177 1.84 3.70 5.90
C ASP A 177 2.21 2.37 5.20
N GLY A 178 3.52 2.11 5.06
CA GLY A 178 4.02 0.93 4.37
C GLY A 178 3.58 -0.39 5.02
N ARG A 179 3.22 -0.36 6.32
CA ARG A 179 2.64 -1.51 7.01
C ARG A 179 1.26 -1.88 6.46
N LEU A 180 0.55 -0.97 5.79
CA LEU A 180 -0.77 -1.23 5.20
C LEU A 180 -0.72 -1.61 3.70
N ALA A 181 0.47 -1.67 3.10
CA ALA A 181 0.61 -2.03 1.69
C ALA A 181 0.02 -3.40 1.34
N HIS A 182 0.00 -4.33 2.30
CA HIS A 182 -0.52 -5.68 2.11
C HIS A 182 -2.02 -5.85 2.46
N THR A 183 -2.72 -4.79 2.88
CA THR A 183 -4.11 -4.84 3.40
C THR A 183 -5.01 -5.76 2.56
N ILE A 184 -4.91 -5.64 1.23
CA ILE A 184 -5.76 -6.39 0.29
C ILE A 184 -5.43 -7.88 0.26
N ALA A 185 -4.19 -8.25 -0.07
CA ALA A 185 -3.84 -9.64 -0.36
C ALA A 185 -3.60 -10.48 0.90
N TYR A 186 -3.24 -9.83 2.02
CA TYR A 186 -2.88 -10.49 3.28
C TYR A 186 -3.95 -10.27 4.35
N ALA A 187 -4.18 -9.04 4.81
CA ALA A 187 -5.09 -8.80 5.93
C ALA A 187 -6.56 -9.15 5.61
N LEU A 188 -7.03 -8.80 4.41
CA LEU A 188 -8.42 -9.03 3.97
C LEU A 188 -8.60 -10.25 3.05
N ARG A 189 -7.51 -10.83 2.53
CA ARG A 189 -7.49 -11.95 1.56
C ARG A 189 -8.43 -11.74 0.36
N ILE A 190 -8.39 -10.55 -0.23
CA ILE A 190 -9.20 -10.19 -1.40
C ILE A 190 -8.33 -10.30 -2.65
N PRO A 191 -8.79 -10.98 -3.73
CA PRO A 191 -8.12 -10.95 -5.02
C PRO A 191 -7.92 -9.51 -5.49
N PHE A 192 -6.69 -9.12 -5.82
CA PHE A 192 -6.36 -7.71 -6.05
C PHE A 192 -7.11 -7.09 -7.24
N SER A 193 -7.58 -7.89 -8.20
CA SER A 193 -8.40 -7.38 -9.31
C SER A 193 -9.85 -7.09 -8.93
N SER A 194 -10.35 -7.68 -7.84
CA SER A 194 -11.73 -7.53 -7.39
C SER A 194 -11.95 -6.31 -6.48
N VAL A 195 -10.90 -5.54 -6.24
CA VAL A 195 -10.92 -4.35 -5.39
C VAL A 195 -10.13 -3.21 -6.00
N ARG A 196 -10.67 -2.00 -5.90
CA ARG A 196 -9.91 -0.79 -6.17
C ARG A 196 -9.18 -0.37 -4.90
N ARG A 197 -7.85 -0.40 -4.90
CA ARG A 197 -7.02 0.10 -3.79
C ARG A 197 -6.46 1.48 -4.10
N ARG A 198 -6.67 2.46 -3.20
CA ARG A 198 -5.98 3.78 -3.25
C ARG A 198 -5.60 4.26 -1.85
N SER A 199 -4.30 4.28 -1.56
CA SER A 199 -3.75 4.76 -0.29
C SER A 199 -3.59 6.28 -0.27
N HIS A 200 -3.80 6.87 0.90
CA HIS A 200 -3.57 8.30 1.19
C HIS A 200 -3.02 8.43 2.62
N ALA A 201 -2.20 9.44 2.93
CA ALA A 201 -1.80 9.69 4.31
C ALA A 201 -3.04 9.84 5.21
N GLY A 202 -3.06 9.11 6.33
CA GLY A 202 -4.20 9.09 7.25
C GLY A 202 -5.49 8.50 6.68
N ALA A 203 -5.41 7.78 5.55
CA ALA A 203 -6.55 7.30 4.77
C ALA A 203 -7.51 8.41 4.28
N LEU A 204 -7.01 9.64 4.19
CA LEU A 204 -7.77 10.82 3.78
C LEU A 204 -7.89 10.90 2.24
N PHE A 205 -8.73 10.03 1.68
CA PHE A 205 -8.91 9.96 0.23
C PHE A 205 -9.56 11.21 -0.36
N ASP A 206 -9.32 11.44 -1.65
CA ASP A 206 -9.90 12.54 -2.42
C ASP A 206 -11.37 12.21 -2.78
N VAL A 207 -12.28 12.94 -2.15
CA VAL A 207 -13.73 12.75 -2.30
C VAL A 207 -14.17 13.01 -3.74
N GLU A 208 -13.72 14.09 -4.37
CA GLU A 208 -14.10 14.44 -5.74
C GLU A 208 -13.61 13.40 -6.75
N LYS A 209 -12.37 12.92 -6.61
CA LYS A 209 -11.87 11.82 -7.46
C LYS A 209 -12.64 10.52 -7.24
N THR A 210 -13.11 10.27 -6.02
CA THR A 210 -13.90 9.09 -5.70
C THR A 210 -15.32 9.20 -6.28
N VAL A 211 -15.96 10.37 -6.22
CA VAL A 211 -17.22 10.67 -6.91
C VAL A 211 -17.06 10.49 -8.42
N ASN A 212 -16.01 11.02 -9.02
CA ASN A 212 -15.72 10.81 -10.45
C ASN A 212 -15.54 9.33 -10.80
N ARG A 213 -14.99 8.52 -9.89
CA ARG A 213 -14.90 7.07 -10.07
C ARG A 213 -16.28 6.39 -9.96
N TRP A 214 -17.10 6.81 -9.02
CA TRP A 214 -18.49 6.33 -8.89
C TRP A 214 -19.27 6.61 -10.19
N ILE A 215 -19.21 7.84 -10.73
CA ILE A 215 -19.85 8.21 -12.01
C ILE A 215 -19.41 7.28 -13.14
N LYS A 216 -18.11 7.03 -13.29
CA LYS A 216 -17.57 6.14 -14.33
C LYS A 216 -18.06 4.70 -14.17
N THR A 217 -18.24 4.25 -12.93
CA THR A 217 -18.71 2.90 -12.61
C THR A 217 -20.19 2.76 -12.95
N GLU A 218 -21.03 3.67 -12.47
CA GLU A 218 -22.45 3.70 -12.77
C GLU A 218 -22.71 3.86 -14.27
N HIS A 219 -22.02 4.78 -14.94
CA HIS A 219 -22.14 4.97 -16.38
C HIS A 219 -21.82 3.69 -17.17
N ARG A 220 -20.83 2.91 -16.71
CA ARG A 220 -20.51 1.62 -17.32
C ARG A 220 -21.60 0.58 -17.09
N ARG A 221 -22.20 0.51 -15.89
CA ARG A 221 -23.36 -0.37 -15.61
C ARG A 221 -24.53 -0.06 -16.55
N TYR A 222 -24.83 1.22 -16.77
CA TYR A 222 -25.89 1.64 -17.70
C TYR A 222 -25.58 1.31 -19.16
N ARG A 223 -24.33 1.48 -19.61
CA ARG A 223 -23.96 1.32 -21.03
C ARG A 223 -23.57 -0.11 -21.43
N GLU A 224 -22.96 -0.85 -20.53
CA GLU A 224 -22.34 -2.15 -20.81
C GLU A 224 -22.87 -3.28 -19.93
N GLY A 225 -23.60 -2.97 -18.85
CA GLY A 225 -24.05 -3.98 -17.89
C GLY A 225 -22.90 -4.64 -17.11
N VAL A 226 -21.77 -3.96 -16.95
CA VAL A 226 -20.56 -4.48 -16.29
C VAL A 226 -20.29 -3.74 -14.97
N PRO A 227 -20.06 -4.46 -13.84
CA PRO A 227 -20.07 -5.93 -13.70
C PRO A 227 -21.48 -6.54 -13.65
N ASN A 228 -22.51 -5.72 -13.46
CA ASN A 228 -23.92 -6.07 -13.56
C ASN A 228 -24.70 -4.90 -14.17
N SER A 229 -25.98 -5.13 -14.44
CA SER A 229 -26.85 -4.08 -14.97
C SER A 229 -27.15 -3.00 -13.92
N ALA A 230 -27.44 -1.78 -14.38
CA ALA A 230 -27.80 -0.66 -13.51
C ALA A 230 -29.10 -0.89 -12.72
N ASP A 231 -30.01 -1.74 -13.21
CA ASP A 231 -31.24 -2.15 -12.52
C ASP A 231 -31.02 -3.16 -11.39
N SER A 232 -29.84 -3.79 -11.32
CA SER A 232 -29.53 -4.72 -10.23
C SER A 232 -29.41 -3.96 -8.90
N PRO A 233 -30.01 -4.46 -7.79
CA PRO A 233 -30.08 -3.77 -6.50
C PRO A 233 -28.74 -3.85 -5.76
N THR A 234 -27.72 -3.21 -6.33
CA THR A 234 -26.35 -3.22 -5.81
C THR A 234 -25.80 -1.81 -5.69
N ARG A 235 -24.93 -1.58 -4.70
CA ARG A 235 -24.29 -0.29 -4.45
C ARG A 235 -22.77 -0.34 -4.60
N TYR A 236 -22.19 0.85 -4.69
CA TYR A 236 -20.76 1.05 -4.58
C TYR A 236 -20.39 1.00 -3.10
N LEU A 237 -19.49 0.10 -2.71
CA LEU A 237 -18.99 0.00 -1.34
C LEU A 237 -17.66 0.72 -1.21
N LYS A 238 -17.64 1.78 -0.39
CA LYS A 238 -16.41 2.50 -0.03
C LYS A 238 -15.96 2.09 1.37
N VAL A 239 -14.70 1.65 1.46
CA VAL A 239 -14.07 1.21 2.71
C VAL A 239 -12.89 2.12 3.04
N VAL A 240 -12.81 2.58 4.28
CA VAL A 240 -11.59 3.20 4.83
C VAL A 240 -10.92 2.23 5.79
N THR A 241 -9.60 2.07 5.62
CA THR A 241 -8.77 1.29 6.55
C THR A 241 -7.79 2.22 7.26
N TYR A 242 -8.14 2.67 8.46
CA TYR A 242 -7.18 3.32 9.34
C TYR A 242 -6.35 2.25 10.06
N HIS A 243 -5.34 2.68 10.82
CA HIS A 243 -4.49 1.74 11.53
C HIS A 243 -4.07 2.26 12.90
N PHE A 244 -3.67 1.31 13.73
CA PHE A 244 -3.21 1.51 15.10
C PHE A 244 -2.09 0.50 15.41
N SER A 245 -1.53 0.60 16.61
CA SER A 245 -0.60 -0.37 17.17
C SER A 245 -1.12 -0.76 18.54
N SER A 246 -1.42 -2.04 18.75
CA SER A 246 -1.85 -2.55 20.06
C SER A 246 -0.72 -2.53 21.10
N LEU A 247 0.55 -2.60 20.66
CA LEU A 247 1.72 -2.63 21.54
C LEU A 247 2.24 -1.24 21.92
N ASP A 248 2.14 -0.26 21.02
CA ASP A 248 2.57 1.13 21.27
C ASP A 248 1.62 2.17 20.65
N PRO A 249 0.37 2.28 21.16
CA PRO A 249 -0.65 3.16 20.59
C PRO A 249 -0.20 4.62 20.51
N SER A 250 0.59 5.09 21.48
CA SER A 250 1.02 6.49 21.57
C SER A 250 2.12 6.90 20.59
N HIS A 251 2.78 5.96 19.90
CA HIS A 251 3.88 6.29 19.00
C HIS A 251 3.89 5.54 17.66
N GLN A 252 3.30 4.34 17.58
CA GLN A 252 3.30 3.49 16.38
C GLN A 252 1.93 3.40 15.67
N GLY A 253 0.98 4.27 16.04
CA GLY A 253 -0.27 4.45 15.32
C GLY A 253 -0.13 5.27 14.05
N CYS A 254 -1.22 5.88 13.58
CA CYS A 254 -1.21 6.71 12.39
C CYS A 254 -0.50 8.05 12.61
N ALA A 255 0.68 8.21 12.00
CA ALA A 255 1.45 9.45 12.04
C ALA A 255 0.66 10.68 11.55
N ALA A 256 -0.18 10.52 10.53
CA ALA A 256 -1.00 11.62 10.01
C ALA A 256 -2.02 12.16 11.03
N HIS A 257 -2.37 11.33 12.02
CA HIS A 257 -3.32 11.64 13.09
C HIS A 257 -2.63 11.69 14.45
N GLY A 258 -1.31 11.94 14.49
CA GLY A 258 -0.57 12.10 15.74
C GLY A 258 -0.51 10.84 16.62
N SER A 259 -0.67 9.64 16.04
CA SER A 259 -0.81 8.38 16.79
C SER A 259 -2.04 8.34 17.71
N ASP A 260 -3.10 9.07 17.36
CA ASP A 260 -4.40 9.02 18.01
C ASP A 260 -5.36 8.13 17.20
N ASP A 261 -5.67 6.95 17.75
CA ASP A 261 -6.51 5.94 17.11
C ASP A 261 -7.96 6.41 16.93
N ALA A 262 -8.49 7.18 17.89
CA ALA A 262 -9.86 7.70 17.84
C ALA A 262 -9.95 8.82 16.79
N LEU A 263 -8.92 9.66 16.69
CA LEU A 263 -8.82 10.65 15.63
C LEU A 263 -8.69 9.98 14.25
N ALA A 264 -7.89 8.91 14.14
CA ALA A 264 -7.75 8.18 12.89
C ALA A 264 -9.06 7.53 12.42
N ALA A 265 -9.81 6.92 13.35
CA ALA A 265 -11.11 6.34 13.05
C ALA A 265 -12.17 7.40 12.68
N SER A 266 -12.28 8.47 13.47
CA SER A 266 -13.25 9.55 13.22
C SER A 266 -12.97 10.33 11.94
N ALA A 267 -11.70 10.59 11.61
CA ALA A 267 -11.32 11.22 10.35
C ALA A 267 -11.66 10.32 9.14
N GLY A 268 -11.44 9.00 9.27
CA GLY A 268 -11.83 8.02 8.26
C GLY A 268 -13.34 7.97 8.05
N GLN A 269 -14.12 7.93 9.13
CA GLN A 269 -15.58 7.98 9.08
C GLN A 269 -16.08 9.28 8.43
N GLN A 270 -15.53 10.43 8.82
CA GLN A 270 -15.93 11.71 8.24
C GLN A 270 -15.72 11.72 6.73
N ARG A 271 -14.60 11.20 6.22
CA ARG A 271 -14.36 11.09 4.77
C ARG A 271 -15.36 10.17 4.07
N LEU A 272 -15.76 9.06 4.70
CA LEU A 272 -16.82 8.20 4.18
C LEU A 272 -18.16 8.95 4.08
N LEU A 273 -18.50 9.73 5.11
CA LEU A 273 -19.71 10.55 5.14
C LEU A 273 -19.68 11.65 4.08
N ASP A 274 -18.57 12.37 3.95
CA ASP A 274 -18.37 13.41 2.91
C ASP A 274 -18.60 12.81 1.50
N PHE A 275 -18.12 11.59 1.25
CA PHE A 275 -18.31 10.90 -0.02
C PHE A 275 -19.78 10.53 -0.27
N ARG A 276 -20.46 9.95 0.71
CA ARG A 276 -21.89 9.62 0.59
C ARG A 276 -22.72 10.88 0.36
N GLU A 277 -22.52 11.91 1.16
CA GLU A 277 -23.22 13.20 1.03
C GLU A 277 -22.98 13.82 -0.34
N SER A 278 -21.74 13.74 -0.87
CA SER A 278 -21.43 14.24 -2.21
C SER A 278 -22.20 13.50 -3.31
N VAL A 279 -22.37 12.18 -3.21
CA VAL A 279 -23.16 11.40 -4.18
C VAL A 279 -24.66 11.73 -4.04
N GLU A 280 -25.19 11.69 -2.82
CA GLU A 280 -26.62 11.91 -2.55
C GLU A 280 -27.09 13.32 -2.91
N ASN A 281 -26.25 14.35 -2.70
CA ASN A 281 -26.59 15.74 -3.04
C ASN A 281 -26.38 16.08 -4.52
N SER A 282 -25.44 15.41 -5.20
CA SER A 282 -25.08 15.75 -6.59
C SER A 282 -25.92 15.01 -7.64
N PHE A 283 -26.50 13.86 -7.28
CA PHE A 283 -27.23 13.00 -8.20
C PHE A 283 -28.66 12.72 -7.71
N CYS A 284 -29.62 12.79 -8.62
CA CYS A 284 -31.04 12.63 -8.31
C CYS A 284 -31.44 11.15 -8.11
N CYS A 285 -32.74 10.91 -7.91
CA CYS A 285 -33.36 9.58 -7.96
C CYS A 285 -32.85 8.57 -6.92
N GLY A 286 -32.37 9.03 -5.76
CA GLY A 286 -31.94 8.14 -4.66
C GLY A 286 -30.55 7.53 -4.85
N ALA A 287 -29.68 8.18 -5.64
CA ALA A 287 -28.28 7.79 -5.75
C ALA A 287 -27.64 7.70 -4.36
N SER A 288 -27.02 6.56 -4.06
CA SER A 288 -26.47 6.24 -2.74
C SER A 288 -25.29 5.26 -2.85
N VAL A 289 -24.56 5.11 -1.74
CA VAL A 289 -23.39 4.24 -1.60
C VAL A 289 -23.39 3.59 -0.22
N ASP A 290 -22.72 2.45 -0.11
CA ASP A 290 -22.51 1.78 1.19
C ASP A 290 -21.10 2.10 1.71
N LEU A 291 -20.97 2.19 3.04
CA LEU A 291 -19.77 2.63 3.74
C LEU A 291 -19.33 1.56 4.73
N LEU A 292 -18.02 1.34 4.86
CA LEU A 292 -17.45 0.46 5.89
C LEU A 292 -16.16 1.06 6.45
N LEU A 293 -15.99 0.98 7.76
CA LEU A 293 -14.79 1.45 8.44
C LEU A 293 -14.08 0.27 9.11
N ILE A 294 -12.80 0.10 8.79
CA ILE A 294 -11.95 -0.98 9.32
C ILE A 294 -10.72 -0.35 9.97
N GLY A 295 -10.33 -0.81 11.15
CA GLY A 295 -9.02 -0.56 11.73
C GLY A 295 -8.12 -1.77 11.53
N LEU A 296 -6.86 -1.57 11.18
CA LEU A 296 -5.83 -2.63 11.13
C LEU A 296 -4.82 -2.43 12.27
N ASP A 297 -4.65 -3.44 13.11
CA ASP A 297 -3.54 -3.49 14.07
C ASP A 297 -2.25 -3.83 13.33
N THR A 298 -1.30 -2.90 13.29
CA THR A 298 -0.04 -3.07 12.56
C THR A 298 0.96 -4.02 13.23
N ASP A 299 0.69 -4.43 14.47
CA ASP A 299 1.52 -5.37 15.23
C ASP A 299 1.15 -6.83 14.92
N THR A 300 -0.13 -7.11 14.64
CA THR A 300 -0.68 -8.46 14.50
C THR A 300 -1.39 -8.72 13.16
N ASP A 301 -1.63 -7.67 12.37
CA ASP A 301 -2.53 -7.60 11.23
C ASP A 301 -4.00 -8.00 11.54
N ALA A 302 -4.38 -8.05 12.82
CA ALA A 302 -5.77 -8.23 13.20
C ALA A 302 -6.60 -7.00 12.79
N ILE A 303 -7.83 -7.22 12.30
CA ILE A 303 -8.75 -6.13 11.98
C ILE A 303 -9.75 -5.86 13.11
N ARG A 304 -10.16 -4.59 13.23
CA ARG A 304 -11.38 -4.20 13.92
C ARG A 304 -12.40 -3.66 12.92
N VAL A 305 -13.63 -4.16 12.95
CA VAL A 305 -14.68 -3.79 11.98
C VAL A 305 -15.78 -2.99 12.69
N HIS A 306 -16.06 -1.80 12.17
CA HIS A 306 -17.15 -0.94 12.63
C HIS A 306 -18.39 -1.27 11.80
N VAL A 307 -19.30 -2.07 12.36
CA VAL A 307 -20.44 -2.64 11.61
C VAL A 307 -21.50 -1.55 11.38
N PRO A 308 -21.80 -1.19 10.12
CA PRO A 308 -22.82 -0.20 9.82
C PRO A 308 -24.22 -0.80 10.00
N ALA A 309 -25.18 -0.02 10.49
CA ALA A 309 -26.59 -0.35 10.38
C ALA A 309 -27.08 -0.28 8.91
N ALA A 310 -28.30 -0.74 8.63
CA ALA A 310 -28.92 -0.64 7.31
C ALA A 310 -29.08 0.81 6.78
N ASP A 311 -29.08 1.82 7.66
CA ASP A 311 -29.05 3.25 7.28
C ASP A 311 -27.62 3.79 7.08
N GLY A 312 -26.60 2.93 7.16
CA GLY A 312 -25.19 3.24 7.04
C GLY A 312 -24.61 3.98 8.25
N SER A 313 -25.33 4.06 9.38
CA SER A 313 -24.78 4.65 10.62
C SER A 313 -23.74 3.73 11.27
N ILE A 314 -22.65 4.33 11.74
CA ILE A 314 -21.52 3.66 12.41
C ILE A 314 -21.31 4.31 13.78
N VAL A 315 -21.17 3.51 14.83
CA VAL A 315 -20.82 3.95 16.19
C VAL A 315 -19.33 3.72 16.41
N LEU A 316 -18.54 4.78 16.55
CA LEU A 316 -17.07 4.68 16.59
C LEU A 316 -16.52 3.98 17.84
N ASP A 317 -17.26 4.00 18.95
CA ASP A 317 -16.85 3.36 20.20
C ASP A 317 -17.22 1.87 20.26
N GLU A 318 -17.85 1.34 19.20
CA GLU A 318 -18.29 -0.05 19.09
C GLU A 318 -17.73 -0.71 17.82
N TRP A 319 -16.89 -1.73 17.98
CA TRP A 319 -16.32 -2.48 16.87
C TRP A 319 -16.13 -3.95 17.22
N LEU A 320 -16.10 -4.81 16.21
CA LEU A 320 -15.70 -6.21 16.37
C LEU A 320 -14.20 -6.35 16.19
N SER A 321 -13.53 -6.90 17.19
CA SER A 321 -12.14 -7.34 17.09
C SER A 321 -12.10 -8.73 16.47
N ALA A 322 -11.42 -8.87 15.32
CA ALA A 322 -11.15 -10.18 14.75
C ALA A 322 -10.25 -11.02 15.66
N GLU A 323 -9.36 -10.39 16.44
CA GLU A 323 -8.53 -11.11 17.41
C GLU A 323 -9.38 -11.73 18.54
N ASP A 324 -10.36 -10.98 19.07
CA ASP A 324 -11.24 -11.51 20.11
C ASP A 324 -12.09 -12.67 19.56
N LEU A 325 -12.69 -12.49 18.38
CA LEU A 325 -13.48 -13.55 17.73
C LEU A 325 -12.63 -14.79 17.39
N TYR A 326 -11.37 -14.59 16.99
CA TYR A 326 -10.42 -15.67 16.78
C TYR A 326 -10.24 -16.49 18.06
N HIS A 327 -10.11 -15.84 19.21
CA HIS A 327 -9.92 -16.53 20.50
C HIS A 327 -11.20 -17.21 20.98
N GLU A 328 -12.36 -16.58 20.80
CA GLU A 328 -13.66 -17.14 21.15
C GLU A 328 -14.00 -18.39 20.34
N THR A 329 -13.63 -18.42 19.05
CA THR A 329 -14.01 -19.49 18.11
C THR A 329 -12.93 -20.55 17.88
N LEU A 330 -11.77 -20.43 18.54
CA LEU A 330 -10.62 -21.32 18.37
C LEU A 330 -10.92 -22.81 18.61
N SER A 331 -11.89 -23.11 19.50
CA SER A 331 -12.27 -24.47 19.88
C SER A 331 -13.49 -25.03 19.13
N LEU A 332 -14.12 -24.21 18.28
CA LEU A 332 -15.33 -24.57 17.55
C LEU A 332 -14.98 -25.30 16.24
N THR A 333 -15.98 -25.93 15.63
CA THR A 333 -15.87 -26.37 14.23
C THR A 333 -15.91 -25.17 13.27
N SER A 334 -15.53 -25.38 12.00
CA SER A 334 -15.60 -24.33 10.97
C SER A 334 -17.00 -23.72 10.85
N ASP A 335 -18.05 -24.56 10.84
CA ASP A 335 -19.43 -24.09 10.66
C ASP A 335 -19.92 -23.32 11.89
N GLU A 336 -19.62 -23.81 13.09
CA GLU A 336 -19.93 -23.13 14.35
C GLU A 336 -19.19 -21.79 14.47
N ALA A 337 -17.92 -21.74 14.07
CA ALA A 337 -17.14 -20.50 14.05
C ALA A 337 -17.74 -19.47 13.08
N MET A 338 -18.13 -19.89 11.86
CA MET A 338 -18.78 -19.00 10.89
C MET A 338 -20.13 -18.47 11.41
N GLN A 339 -20.93 -19.34 12.02
CA GLN A 339 -22.21 -18.96 12.63
C GLN A 339 -22.01 -17.97 13.78
N HIS A 340 -21.05 -18.23 14.68
CA HIS A 340 -20.73 -17.34 15.79
C HIS A 340 -20.26 -15.97 15.31
N ILE A 341 -19.43 -15.90 14.26
CA ILE A 341 -19.02 -14.62 13.67
C ILE A 341 -20.26 -13.86 13.15
N ALA A 342 -21.16 -14.52 12.43
CA ALA A 342 -22.38 -13.90 11.90
C ALA A 342 -23.26 -13.31 13.01
N GLU A 343 -23.50 -14.08 14.07
CA GLU A 343 -24.27 -13.63 15.23
C GLU A 343 -23.64 -12.41 15.91
N ARG A 344 -22.30 -12.37 16.01
CA ARG A 344 -21.58 -11.23 16.57
C ARG A 344 -21.61 -9.99 15.68
N VAL A 345 -21.58 -10.16 14.37
CA VAL A 345 -21.75 -9.07 13.38
C VAL A 345 -23.14 -8.45 13.50
N GLU A 346 -24.19 -9.25 13.63
CA GLU A 346 -25.55 -8.72 13.81
C GLU A 346 -25.74 -8.06 15.19
N ALA A 347 -25.20 -8.66 16.25
CA ALA A 347 -25.44 -8.22 17.62
C ALA A 347 -24.78 -6.87 17.96
N ILE A 348 -23.63 -6.55 17.35
CA ILE A 348 -22.92 -5.30 17.63
C ILE A 348 -23.46 -4.11 16.84
N ALA A 349 -24.17 -4.36 15.73
CA ALA A 349 -24.61 -3.29 14.87
C ALA A 349 -25.61 -2.40 15.62
N PRO A 350 -25.54 -1.06 15.48
CA PRO A 350 -26.41 -0.15 16.24
C PRO A 350 -27.90 -0.36 15.93
N LYS A 351 -28.20 -0.91 14.75
CA LYS A 351 -29.49 -1.44 14.31
C LYS A 351 -29.22 -2.61 13.35
N LYS A 352 -30.27 -3.39 13.02
CA LYS A 352 -30.15 -4.51 12.08
C LYS A 352 -29.42 -4.07 10.79
N PRO A 353 -28.27 -4.66 10.46
CA PRO A 353 -27.54 -4.39 9.23
C PRO A 353 -28.18 -5.08 8.03
N ASP A 354 -27.80 -4.69 6.81
CA ASP A 354 -28.19 -5.39 5.59
C ASP A 354 -27.53 -6.79 5.54
N GLU A 355 -28.28 -7.82 5.13
CA GLU A 355 -27.81 -9.22 5.10
C GLU A 355 -26.53 -9.41 4.27
N GLY A 356 -26.43 -8.70 3.15
CA GLY A 356 -25.23 -8.72 2.29
C GLY A 356 -24.01 -8.07 2.95
N MET A 357 -24.20 -7.02 3.75
CA MET A 357 -23.12 -6.42 4.55
C MET A 357 -22.64 -7.38 5.64
N VAL A 358 -23.56 -8.09 6.30
CA VAL A 358 -23.21 -9.14 7.28
C VAL A 358 -22.36 -10.22 6.61
N ALA A 359 -22.84 -10.78 5.50
CA ALA A 359 -22.11 -11.82 4.76
C ALA A 359 -20.71 -11.37 4.35
N PHE A 360 -20.58 -10.12 3.87
CA PHE A 360 -19.29 -9.52 3.51
C PHE A 360 -18.35 -9.41 4.71
N ILE A 361 -18.82 -8.86 5.84
CA ILE A 361 -18.01 -8.70 7.05
C ILE A 361 -17.59 -10.06 7.62
N VAL A 362 -18.49 -11.04 7.67
CA VAL A 362 -18.20 -12.42 8.09
C VAL A 362 -17.05 -13.00 7.27
N LYS A 363 -17.10 -12.82 5.93
CA LYS A 363 -16.02 -13.27 5.04
C LYS A 363 -14.69 -12.57 5.34
N LEU A 364 -14.69 -11.26 5.59
CA LEU A 364 -13.47 -10.52 5.92
C LEU A 364 -12.86 -10.97 7.25
N ILE A 365 -13.68 -11.21 8.28
CA ILE A 365 -13.21 -11.68 9.59
C ILE A 365 -12.61 -13.10 9.46
N ALA A 366 -13.32 -14.01 8.79
CA ALA A 366 -12.83 -15.37 8.56
C ALA A 366 -11.51 -15.38 7.75
N ASN A 367 -11.42 -14.52 6.73
CA ASN A 367 -10.18 -14.30 5.98
C ASN A 367 -9.05 -13.78 6.89
N ASN A 368 -9.34 -12.84 7.78
CA ASN A 368 -8.35 -12.24 8.68
C ASN A 368 -7.81 -13.22 9.73
N PHE A 369 -8.59 -14.24 10.13
CA PHE A 369 -8.08 -15.31 11.00
C PHE A 369 -6.88 -16.03 10.39
N SER A 370 -6.89 -16.24 9.07
CA SER A 370 -5.73 -16.79 8.36
C SER A 370 -4.52 -15.87 8.45
N GLN A 371 -4.71 -14.55 8.44
CA GLN A 371 -3.62 -13.59 8.62
C GLN A 371 -3.09 -13.54 10.06
N ILE A 372 -3.96 -13.60 11.07
CA ILE A 372 -3.54 -13.71 12.47
C ILE A 372 -2.65 -14.94 12.66
N ASP A 373 -3.06 -16.10 12.12
CA ASP A 373 -2.22 -17.30 12.13
C ASP A 373 -0.93 -17.14 11.34
N TYR A 374 -0.97 -16.46 10.19
CA TYR A 374 0.22 -16.18 9.38
C TYR A 374 1.30 -15.44 10.18
N VAL A 375 0.91 -14.38 10.91
CA VAL A 375 1.82 -13.57 11.73
C VAL A 375 2.32 -14.40 12.92
N LYS A 376 1.41 -15.06 13.64
CA LYS A 376 1.76 -15.92 14.80
C LYS A 376 2.74 -17.02 14.42
N GLN A 377 2.52 -17.67 13.27
CA GLN A 377 3.42 -18.71 12.77
C GLN A 377 4.74 -18.13 12.30
N SER A 378 4.75 -17.02 11.57
CA SER A 378 6.00 -16.47 11.01
C SER A 378 6.91 -15.84 12.07
N HIS A 379 6.34 -15.29 13.15
CA HIS A 379 7.08 -14.47 14.12
C HIS A 379 7.01 -14.97 15.58
N ALA A 380 6.25 -16.04 15.86
CA ALA A 380 5.99 -16.53 17.22
C ALA A 380 5.39 -15.45 18.15
N GLY A 381 4.57 -14.57 17.59
CA GLY A 381 4.02 -13.40 18.26
C GLY A 381 3.68 -12.30 17.25
N PRO A 382 3.65 -11.03 17.67
CA PRO A 382 3.51 -9.88 16.77
C PRO A 382 4.74 -9.72 15.88
N TYR A 383 4.64 -8.84 14.87
CA TYR A 383 5.78 -8.49 14.03
C TYR A 383 6.97 -7.98 14.86
N PRO A 384 8.21 -8.39 14.56
CA PRO A 384 9.39 -7.91 15.27
C PRO A 384 9.74 -6.46 14.95
N ASP A 385 9.28 -5.95 13.80
CA ASP A 385 9.43 -4.56 13.38
C ASP A 385 8.18 -3.75 13.75
N ALA A 386 8.32 -2.95 14.81
CA ALA A 386 7.24 -2.11 15.35
C ALA A 386 6.85 -0.94 14.42
N GLY A 387 7.70 -0.55 13.47
CA GLY A 387 7.49 0.66 12.66
C GLY A 387 7.86 0.49 11.19
N HIS A 388 8.29 1.60 10.59
CA HIS A 388 8.67 1.72 9.19
C HIS A 388 9.94 0.91 8.85
N ALA A 389 9.88 0.14 7.76
CA ALA A 389 11.01 -0.62 7.21
C ALA A 389 10.96 -0.71 5.67
N GLU A 390 10.38 0.29 5.03
CA GLU A 390 10.16 0.38 3.58
C GLU A 390 11.48 0.38 2.79
N ARG A 391 11.46 -0.21 1.59
CA ARG A 391 12.64 -0.36 0.72
C ARG A 391 12.77 0.79 -0.28
N PHE A 392 11.64 1.36 -0.71
CA PHE A 392 11.58 2.53 -1.60
C PHE A 392 10.29 3.34 -1.37
N ILE A 393 10.26 4.57 -1.89
CA ILE A 393 9.05 5.41 -1.96
C ILE A 393 8.40 5.23 -3.33
N GLY A 394 7.11 4.90 -3.37
CA GLY A 394 6.30 4.94 -4.58
C GLY A 394 5.54 6.26 -4.70
N VAL A 395 5.63 6.92 -5.84
CA VAL A 395 4.97 8.21 -6.13
C VAL A 395 4.06 8.06 -7.35
N GLY A 396 2.84 8.58 -7.27
CA GLY A 396 1.92 8.67 -8.41
C GLY A 396 0.55 8.07 -8.12
N ILE A 397 0.04 7.22 -9.03
CA ILE A 397 -1.26 6.55 -8.90
C ILE A 397 -1.01 5.06 -8.59
N GLY A 398 -1.49 4.59 -7.43
CA GLY A 398 -1.17 3.31 -6.77
C GLY A 398 -0.58 2.17 -7.61
N PHE A 399 0.55 1.62 -7.14
CA PHE A 399 1.17 0.40 -7.65
C PHE A 399 0.25 -0.80 -7.40
N LYS A 400 -0.19 -1.47 -8.47
CA LYS A 400 -1.02 -2.69 -8.37
C LYS A 400 -0.20 -3.90 -7.94
N GLU A 401 1.10 -3.90 -8.17
CA GLU A 401 2.02 -4.98 -7.87
C GLU A 401 2.47 -5.01 -6.40
N VAL A 402 2.32 -3.90 -5.67
CA VAL A 402 2.82 -3.80 -4.29
C VAL A 402 1.77 -4.23 -3.28
N HIS A 403 1.96 -5.45 -2.75
CA HIS A 403 1.07 -6.11 -1.81
C HIS A 403 1.77 -6.61 -0.53
N LEU A 404 2.90 -6.01 -0.13
CA LEU A 404 3.73 -6.51 0.99
C LEU A 404 3.95 -5.47 2.09
N ARG A 405 3.84 -5.91 3.36
CA ARG A 405 4.12 -5.11 4.57
C ARG A 405 5.52 -4.52 4.49
N ASN A 406 5.64 -3.21 4.69
CA ASN A 406 6.93 -2.52 4.73
C ASN A 406 7.79 -2.72 3.46
N LEU A 407 7.17 -2.94 2.29
CA LEU A 407 7.92 -2.92 1.03
C LEU A 407 8.05 -1.49 0.49
N THR A 408 6.94 -0.75 0.43
CA THR A 408 6.89 0.60 -0.12
C THR A 408 6.14 1.55 0.79
N TYR A 409 6.59 2.80 0.85
CA TYR A 409 5.79 3.92 1.34
C TYR A 409 5.16 4.60 0.12
N PHE A 410 3.83 4.79 0.12
CA PHE A 410 3.15 5.30 -1.07
C PHE A 410 2.66 6.74 -0.89
N ALA A 411 3.20 7.67 -1.67
CA ALA A 411 2.72 9.05 -1.75
C ALA A 411 1.80 9.21 -2.98
N HIS A 412 0.48 9.28 -2.74
CA HIS A 412 -0.49 9.52 -3.80
C HIS A 412 -0.41 10.98 -4.25
N LEU A 413 -0.02 11.23 -5.49
CA LEU A 413 -0.01 12.59 -6.03
C LEU A 413 -0.20 12.61 -7.54
N ASP A 414 -0.98 13.58 -8.03
CA ASP A 414 -1.04 13.92 -9.46
C ASP A 414 0.02 14.98 -9.79
N THR A 415 0.28 15.87 -8.82
CA THR A 415 1.32 16.89 -8.87
C THR A 415 1.98 16.97 -7.50
N VAL A 416 3.26 17.31 -7.46
CA VAL A 416 4.00 17.38 -6.19
C VAL A 416 3.43 18.45 -5.27
N GLU A 417 2.85 19.52 -5.80
CA GLU A 417 2.23 20.59 -5.00
C GLU A 417 1.04 20.09 -4.18
N VAL A 418 0.23 19.20 -4.76
CA VAL A 418 -0.96 18.63 -4.10
C VAL A 418 -0.57 17.54 -3.11
N GLY A 419 0.44 16.72 -3.44
CA GLY A 419 0.88 15.59 -2.61
C GLY A 419 2.18 15.80 -1.85
N ALA A 420 2.69 17.03 -1.77
CA ALA A 420 3.91 17.36 -1.05
C ALA A 420 3.90 16.86 0.41
N PRO A 421 2.80 17.00 1.18
CA PRO A 421 2.78 16.52 2.56
C PRO A 421 3.00 15.00 2.66
N ASP A 422 2.38 14.20 1.80
CA ASP A 422 2.59 12.74 1.76
C ASP A 422 4.06 12.42 1.43
N LEU A 423 4.65 13.12 0.46
CA LEU A 423 6.04 12.88 0.07
C LEU A 423 7.04 13.31 1.14
N ASP A 424 6.80 14.43 1.84
CA ASP A 424 7.65 14.91 2.95
C ASP A 424 7.73 13.88 4.08
N VAL A 425 6.60 13.24 4.41
CA VAL A 425 6.54 12.18 5.41
C VAL A 425 7.39 11.00 4.96
N GLY A 426 7.26 10.57 3.70
CA GLY A 426 8.09 9.51 3.12
C GLY A 426 9.58 9.83 3.18
N VAL A 427 9.98 11.03 2.74
CA VAL A 427 11.38 11.47 2.79
C VAL A 427 11.90 11.51 4.23
N LYS A 428 11.09 11.95 5.20
CA LYS A 428 11.48 11.92 6.61
C LYS A 428 11.68 10.50 7.15
N ILE A 429 10.82 9.55 6.77
CA ILE A 429 10.99 8.13 7.11
C ILE A 429 12.33 7.62 6.56
N PHE A 430 12.59 7.85 5.27
CA PHE A 430 13.81 7.39 4.61
C PHE A 430 15.08 8.12 5.05
N LYS A 431 14.99 9.36 5.56
CA LYS A 431 16.10 9.99 6.28
C LYS A 431 16.53 9.15 7.49
N GLY A 432 15.56 8.59 8.21
CA GLY A 432 15.79 7.72 9.36
C GLY A 432 16.23 6.28 9.01
N LEU A 433 15.74 5.73 7.89
CA LEU A 433 16.06 4.36 7.45
C LEU A 433 17.38 4.27 6.68
N ASN A 434 17.56 5.15 5.68
CA ASN A 434 18.63 5.04 4.70
C ASN A 434 19.70 6.13 4.90
N VAL A 435 19.30 7.41 4.87
CA VAL A 435 20.27 8.53 4.88
C VAL A 435 21.14 8.51 6.14
N SER A 436 20.58 8.13 7.29
CA SER A 436 21.35 7.98 8.55
C SER A 436 22.48 6.93 8.51
N ARG A 437 22.51 6.08 7.47
CA ARG A 437 23.54 5.06 7.20
C ARG A 437 24.21 5.25 5.84
N ASP A 438 24.11 6.46 5.29
CA ASP A 438 24.71 6.86 4.01
C ASP A 438 24.16 6.14 2.77
N LEU A 439 22.93 5.63 2.85
CA LEU A 439 22.20 5.08 1.71
C LEU A 439 21.21 6.10 1.17
N PRO A 440 20.97 6.16 -0.15
CA PRO A 440 20.04 7.11 -0.73
C PRO A 440 18.58 6.70 -0.50
N ILE A 441 17.68 7.63 -0.78
CA ILE A 441 16.24 7.45 -0.85
C ILE A 441 15.88 7.06 -2.29
N PRO A 442 15.48 5.79 -2.55
CA PRO A 442 15.02 5.38 -3.87
C PRO A 442 13.55 5.77 -4.04
N VAL A 443 13.24 6.54 -5.09
CA VAL A 443 11.88 7.02 -5.39
C VAL A 443 11.46 6.50 -6.76
N VAL A 444 10.40 5.70 -6.81
CA VAL A 444 9.80 5.23 -8.07
C VAL A 444 8.59 6.08 -8.38
N VAL A 445 8.64 6.78 -9.52
CA VAL A 445 7.53 7.59 -10.03
C VAL A 445 6.77 6.77 -11.07
N ARG A 446 5.47 6.57 -10.84
CA ARG A 446 4.59 5.73 -11.66
C ARG A 446 3.37 6.51 -12.14
N PHE A 447 3.18 6.55 -13.45
CA PHE A 447 1.92 6.99 -14.07
C PHE A 447 1.28 5.89 -14.92
N ASP A 448 -0.01 5.68 -14.72
CA ASP A 448 -0.81 4.77 -15.53
C ASP A 448 -1.55 5.55 -16.62
N TYR A 449 -1.50 5.06 -17.85
CA TYR A 449 -2.28 5.58 -18.97
C TYR A 449 -3.20 4.51 -19.54
N SER A 450 -4.15 4.92 -20.39
CA SER A 450 -5.01 4.02 -21.15
C SER A 450 -4.49 3.97 -22.58
N GLY A 451 -4.06 2.80 -23.05
CA GLY A 451 -3.65 2.58 -24.43
C GLY A 451 -4.76 2.83 -25.44
N GLN A 452 -6.02 2.85 -25.00
CA GLN A 452 -7.19 3.17 -25.82
C GLN A 452 -7.37 4.66 -26.08
N VAL A 453 -6.63 5.56 -25.40
CA VAL A 453 -6.78 7.01 -25.53
C VAL A 453 -5.58 7.60 -26.29
N PRO A 454 -5.78 8.19 -27.49
CA PRO A 454 -4.71 8.84 -28.24
C PRO A 454 -3.91 9.86 -27.42
N GLY A 455 -2.58 9.79 -27.53
CA GLY A 455 -1.63 10.64 -26.81
C GLY A 455 -1.58 10.45 -25.28
N ALA A 456 -2.30 9.47 -24.71
CA ALA A 456 -2.28 9.25 -23.27
C ALA A 456 -0.92 8.79 -22.74
N ARG A 457 -0.20 7.99 -23.54
CA ARG A 457 1.18 7.60 -23.24
C ARG A 457 2.09 8.83 -23.11
N ASP A 458 2.10 9.71 -24.11
CA ASP A 458 2.97 10.90 -24.12
C ASP A 458 2.64 11.87 -22.98
N ARG A 459 1.36 12.00 -22.62
CA ARG A 459 0.95 12.75 -21.42
C ARG A 459 1.50 12.13 -20.14
N ALA A 460 1.41 10.82 -19.98
CA ALA A 460 1.97 10.13 -18.81
C ALA A 460 3.50 10.27 -18.72
N VAL A 461 4.22 10.22 -19.85
CA VAL A 461 5.66 10.51 -19.89
C VAL A 461 5.92 11.94 -19.42
N THR A 462 5.19 12.92 -19.97
CA THR A 462 5.32 14.34 -19.61
C THR A 462 5.07 14.56 -18.10
N ASP A 463 4.05 13.90 -17.55
CA ASP A 463 3.73 13.95 -16.12
C ASP A 463 4.82 13.32 -15.24
N CYS A 464 5.41 12.19 -15.65
CA CYS A 464 6.57 11.60 -14.98
C CYS A 464 7.72 12.61 -14.87
N TYR A 465 8.09 13.26 -15.98
CA TYR A 465 9.19 14.24 -15.99
C TYR A 465 8.87 15.50 -15.17
N ARG A 466 7.62 15.97 -15.23
CA ARG A 466 7.15 17.11 -14.42
C ARG A 466 7.24 16.81 -12.92
N VAL A 467 6.78 15.64 -12.48
CA VAL A 467 6.91 15.21 -11.08
C VAL A 467 8.37 15.02 -10.70
N ASN A 468 9.19 14.42 -11.57
CA ASN A 468 10.63 14.25 -11.33
C ASN A 468 11.33 15.59 -11.08
N GLN A 469 11.07 16.58 -11.92
CA GLN A 469 11.63 17.93 -11.76
C GLN A 469 11.20 18.56 -10.44
N ALA A 470 9.91 18.49 -10.09
CA ALA A 470 9.41 19.05 -8.85
C ALA A 470 9.98 18.34 -7.60
N ILE A 471 10.26 17.02 -7.68
CA ILE A 471 10.97 16.28 -6.63
C ILE A 471 12.41 16.78 -6.50
N ALA A 472 13.12 16.92 -7.62
CA ALA A 472 14.50 17.40 -7.64
C ALA A 472 14.62 18.83 -7.09
N GLU A 473 13.69 19.71 -7.43
CA GLU A 473 13.65 21.10 -6.91
C GLU A 473 13.32 21.13 -5.42
N ARG A 474 12.34 20.35 -4.96
CA ARG A 474 11.92 20.31 -3.54
C ARG A 474 13.01 19.75 -2.63
N TYR A 475 13.76 18.75 -3.11
CA TYR A 475 14.78 18.05 -2.35
C TYR A 475 16.18 18.20 -2.96
N SER A 476 16.48 19.39 -3.51
CA SER A 476 17.72 19.69 -4.21
C SER A 476 18.96 19.28 -3.41
N GLU A 477 18.99 19.58 -2.11
CA GLU A 477 20.09 19.16 -1.23
C GLU A 477 20.33 17.64 -1.24
N LEU A 478 19.28 16.82 -1.20
CA LEU A 478 19.42 15.36 -1.25
C LEU A 478 19.82 14.88 -2.64
N PHE A 479 19.31 15.52 -3.69
CA PHE A 479 19.63 15.18 -5.08
C PHE A 479 21.09 15.50 -5.40
N ASP A 480 21.55 16.70 -5.06
CA ASP A 480 22.93 17.18 -5.26
C ASP A 480 23.96 16.33 -4.50
N GLN A 481 23.57 15.79 -3.33
CA GLN A 481 24.41 14.90 -2.54
C GLN A 481 24.35 13.43 -3.00
N GLY A 482 23.54 13.07 -4.01
CA GLY A 482 23.33 11.68 -4.42
C GLY A 482 22.64 10.83 -3.33
N LEU A 483 21.87 11.47 -2.46
CA LEU A 483 21.10 10.84 -1.38
C LEU A 483 19.63 10.65 -1.73
N LEU A 484 19.20 11.07 -2.93
CA LEU A 484 17.88 10.78 -3.47
C LEU A 484 18.03 10.48 -4.96
N HIS A 485 17.44 9.37 -5.39
CA HIS A 485 17.41 8.97 -6.79
C HIS A 485 15.98 8.66 -7.22
N THR A 486 15.68 8.96 -8.48
CA THR A 486 14.37 8.72 -9.09
C THR A 486 14.43 7.69 -10.22
N PHE A 487 13.35 6.92 -10.32
CA PHE A 487 13.12 5.92 -11.37
C PHE A 487 11.74 6.14 -11.96
N LEU A 488 11.68 6.56 -13.22
CA LEU A 488 10.47 7.04 -13.87
C LEU A 488 9.89 5.93 -14.73
N THR A 489 8.64 5.61 -14.47
CA THR A 489 8.01 4.44 -15.07
C THR A 489 6.56 4.74 -15.45
N ILE A 490 6.11 4.21 -16.59
CA ILE A 490 4.72 4.32 -17.05
C ILE A 490 4.14 2.94 -17.34
N ARG A 491 2.82 2.81 -17.29
CA ARG A 491 2.15 1.54 -17.55
C ARG A 491 0.82 1.72 -18.26
N ASP A 492 0.54 0.87 -19.25
CA ASP A 492 -0.77 0.77 -19.87
C ASP A 492 -1.72 -0.02 -18.94
N ARG A 493 -2.77 0.63 -18.45
CA ARG A 493 -3.75 -0.01 -17.55
C ARG A 493 -4.73 -0.93 -18.26
N ASP A 494 -4.84 -0.83 -19.59
CA ASP A 494 -5.75 -1.64 -20.39
C ASP A 494 -5.09 -2.95 -20.84
N LYS A 495 -3.78 -3.10 -20.59
CA LYS A 495 -3.01 -4.31 -20.90
C LYS A 495 -2.44 -4.94 -19.63
N LYS A 496 -2.12 -6.23 -19.73
CA LYS A 496 -1.36 -6.97 -18.71
C LYS A 496 0.16 -6.77 -18.85
N ASP A 497 0.58 -5.85 -19.72
CA ASP A 497 2.00 -5.61 -19.97
C ASP A 497 2.69 -5.07 -18.71
N THR A 498 4.00 -5.25 -18.73
CA THR A 498 4.92 -4.75 -17.74
C THR A 498 4.99 -3.23 -17.77
N SER A 499 5.64 -2.67 -16.76
CA SER A 499 5.97 -1.27 -16.79
C SER A 499 7.10 -0.93 -17.75
N GLU A 500 6.93 0.18 -18.47
CA GLU A 500 7.98 0.80 -19.26
C GLU A 500 8.76 1.78 -18.39
N VAL A 501 10.09 1.71 -18.46
CA VAL A 501 11.00 2.69 -17.85
C VAL A 501 11.23 3.81 -18.86
N VAL A 502 10.99 5.06 -18.45
CA VAL A 502 11.06 6.23 -19.34
C VAL A 502 12.14 7.24 -18.95
N GLY A 503 12.81 7.03 -17.82
CA GLY A 503 13.91 7.86 -17.36
C GLY A 503 14.39 7.47 -15.96
N SER A 504 15.59 7.91 -15.59
CA SER A 504 16.10 7.82 -14.22
C SER A 504 17.14 8.90 -13.94
N SER A 505 17.24 9.33 -12.68
CA SER A 505 18.36 10.16 -12.21
C SER A 505 19.74 9.48 -12.30
N LEU A 506 19.77 8.18 -12.61
CA LEU A 506 20.99 7.37 -12.73
C LEU A 506 21.44 7.15 -14.19
N GLU A 507 20.75 7.76 -15.16
CA GLU A 507 21.18 7.71 -16.55
C GLU A 507 22.48 8.52 -16.76
N PRO A 508 23.35 8.08 -17.69
CA PRO A 508 24.58 8.80 -17.96
C PRO A 508 24.26 10.22 -18.43
N VAL A 509 24.85 11.22 -17.78
CA VAL A 509 24.81 12.60 -18.28
C VAL A 509 25.61 12.63 -19.57
N HIS A 510 24.93 12.61 -20.71
CA HIS A 510 25.55 12.92 -21.99
C HIS A 510 25.96 14.39 -21.95
N GLN A 511 27.22 14.66 -21.60
CA GLN A 511 27.82 15.96 -21.92
C GLN A 511 27.83 16.06 -23.45
N GLU A 512 26.99 16.92 -24.01
CA GLU A 512 27.14 17.35 -25.40
C GLU A 512 28.60 17.82 -25.55
N ALA A 513 29.33 17.18 -26.45
CA ALA A 513 30.69 17.59 -26.77
C ALA A 513 30.64 19.01 -27.33
N HIS A 514 31.08 19.99 -26.53
CA HIS A 514 31.40 21.34 -26.99
C HIS A 514 32.69 21.34 -27.80
#